data_AF-A0A1W1GZX4-F1
#
_entry.id   AF-A0A1W1GZX4-F1
#
_cell.length_a   1.000
_cell.length_b   1.000
_cell.length_c   1.000
_cell.angle_alpha   90.00
_cell.angle_beta   90.00
_cell.angle_gamma   90.00
#
_symmetry.space_group_name_H-M   'P 1'
#
loop_
_entity.id
_entity.type
_entity.pdbx_description
1 polymer ?
#
loop_
_entity_poly.entity_id
_entity_poly.type
_entity_poly.pdbx_seq_one_letter_code
_entity_poly.pdbx_strand_id
1 'polypeptide(L)' 'MQSNPSKPFQMLRRAEVQARLGIARSTLYGYLNSRSSSYLPSFPKPLYLGSSVLFLEHEVDEFVEGLIQAREVASGQR' A
#
# COMPACT_ATOMS: atom_id res chain seq x y z
N MET A 1 -15.05 -5.88 29.32
CA MET A 1 -13.75 -6.14 28.67
C MET A 1 -14.03 -6.39 27.20
N GLN A 2 -14.08 -5.34 26.36
CA GLN A 2 -14.29 -5.50 24.93
C GLN A 2 -12.98 -5.98 24.29
N SER A 3 -12.91 -7.24 23.90
CA SER A 3 -11.92 -7.76 22.98
C SER A 3 -12.14 -7.05 21.64
N ASN A 4 -11.35 -6.01 21.39
CA ASN A 4 -11.23 -5.41 20.07
C ASN A 4 -10.94 -6.56 19.08
N PRO A 5 -11.66 -6.71 17.95
CA PRO A 5 -11.23 -7.66 16.94
C PRO A 5 -9.89 -7.15 16.43
N SER A 6 -8.81 -7.64 17.01
CA SER A 6 -7.45 -7.40 16.57
C SER A 6 -7.42 -7.87 15.12
N LYS A 7 -7.60 -6.97 14.15
CA LYS A 7 -7.41 -7.27 12.74
C LYS A 7 -6.07 -8.02 12.69
N PRO A 8 -6.05 -9.30 12.30
CA PRO A 8 -4.81 -10.05 12.32
C PRO A 8 -3.84 -9.30 11.42
N PHE A 9 -2.64 -9.01 11.93
CA PHE A 9 -1.62 -8.33 11.13
C PHE A 9 -1.16 -9.28 10.04
N GLN A 10 -1.85 -9.22 8.90
CA GLN A 10 -1.52 -10.03 7.73
C GLN A 10 -0.40 -9.34 6.97
N MET A 11 0.68 -10.09 6.76
CA MET A 11 1.82 -9.65 5.98
C MET A 11 1.68 -10.18 4.56
N LEU A 12 1.71 -9.27 3.60
CA LEU A 12 1.69 -9.59 2.17
C LEU A 12 3.11 -9.61 1.62
N ARG A 13 3.41 -10.59 0.77
CA ARG A 13 4.63 -10.57 -0.04
C ARG A 13 4.52 -9.52 -1.13
N ARG A 14 5.66 -9.07 -1.64
CA ARG A 14 5.74 -8.17 -2.81
C ARG A 14 4.85 -8.60 -3.99
N ALA A 15 4.77 -9.91 -4.26
CA ALA A 15 3.95 -10.45 -5.35
C ALA A 15 2.44 -10.29 -5.08
N GLU A 16 2.01 -10.46 -3.83
CA GLU A 16 0.61 -10.27 -3.44
C GLU A 16 0.23 -8.78 -3.51
N VAL A 17 1.11 -7.88 -3.08
CA VAL A 17 0.89 -6.43 -3.24
C VAL A 17 0.74 -6.04 -4.71
N GLN A 18 1.55 -6.62 -5.60
CA GLN A 18 1.40 -6.42 -7.06
C GLN A 18 0.07 -6.92 -7.58
N ALA A 19 -0.37 -8.11 -7.15
CA ALA A 19 -1.66 -8.67 -7.56
C ALA A 19 -2.83 -7.84 -7.02
N ARG A 20 -2.78 -7.41 -5.75
CA ARG A 20 -3.81 -6.59 -5.09
C ARG A 20 -3.96 -5.23 -5.77
N LEU A 21 -2.85 -4.56 -6.07
CA LEU A 21 -2.84 -3.22 -6.68
C LEU A 21 -2.90 -3.27 -8.22
N GLY A 22 -2.74 -4.45 -8.83
CA GLY A 22 -2.73 -4.60 -10.29
C GLY A 22 -1.54 -3.91 -10.98
N ILE A 23 -0.41 -3.75 -10.29
CA ILE A 23 0.75 -2.99 -10.79
C ILE A 23 1.94 -3.89 -11.14
N ALA A 24 2.79 -3.41 -12.05
CA ALA A 24 4.05 -4.05 -12.37
C ALA A 24 5.08 -3.91 -11.24
N ARG A 25 6.08 -4.81 -11.25
CA ARG A 25 7.21 -4.77 -10.30
C ARG A 25 7.96 -3.43 -10.34
N SER A 26 8.25 -2.92 -11.54
CA SER A 26 8.96 -1.64 -11.71
C SER A 26 8.18 -0.47 -11.11
N THR A 27 6.86 -0.45 -11.30
CA THR A 27 5.96 0.55 -10.72
C THR A 27 6.03 0.53 -9.19
N LEU A 28 5.97 -0.64 -8.57
CA LEU A 28 6.10 -0.78 -7.11
C LEU A 28 7.41 -0.17 -6.60
N TYR A 29 8.55 -0.47 -7.24
CA TYR A 29 9.83 0.12 -6.82
C TYR A 29 9.94 1.61 -7.14
N GLY A 30 9.28 2.08 -8.20
CA GLY A 30 9.17 3.51 -8.51
C GLY A 30 8.41 4.28 -7.43
N TYR A 31 7.33 3.69 -6.90
CA TYR A 31 6.55 4.28 -5.82
C TYR A 31 7.31 4.33 -4.50
N LEU A 32 8.14 3.32 -4.22
CA LEU A 32 8.97 3.25 -3.02
C LEU A 32 10.19 4.17 -3.06
N ASN A 33 10.69 4.47 -4.24
CA ASN A 33 11.92 5.22 -4.39
C ASN A 33 11.63 6.73 -4.37
N SER A 34 12.03 7.40 -3.29
CA SER A 34 11.89 8.86 -3.12
C SER A 34 12.56 9.70 -4.21
N ARG A 35 13.49 9.14 -4.97
CA ARG A 35 14.15 9.80 -6.09
C ARG A 35 13.41 9.65 -7.42
N SER A 36 12.39 8.81 -7.49
CA SER A 36 11.60 8.61 -8.71
C SER A 36 10.52 9.68 -8.82
N SER A 37 10.24 10.13 -10.04
CA SER A 37 9.17 11.10 -10.31
C SER A 37 7.78 10.61 -9.89
N SER A 38 7.62 9.29 -9.75
CA SER A 38 6.37 8.64 -9.32
C SER A 38 6.40 8.26 -7.84
N TYR A 39 7.30 8.81 -7.03
CA TYR A 39 7.33 8.52 -5.59
C TYR A 39 5.98 8.83 -4.94
N LEU A 40 5.45 7.86 -4.19
CA LEU A 40 4.20 8.01 -3.48
C LEU A 40 4.46 7.91 -1.98
N PRO A 41 4.39 9.02 -1.23
CA PRO A 41 4.64 9.01 0.21
C PRO A 41 3.59 8.22 1.00
N SER A 42 2.38 8.09 0.45
CA SER A 42 1.29 7.28 1.03
C SER A 42 1.40 5.79 0.71
N PHE A 43 2.41 5.37 -0.06
CA PHE A 43 2.56 3.97 -0.43
C PHE A 43 3.02 3.11 0.77
N PRO A 44 2.50 1.89 0.94
CA PRO A 44 2.84 1.01 2.05
C PRO A 44 4.36 0.74 2.11
N LYS A 45 4.92 0.77 3.32
CA LYS A 45 6.36 0.64 3.51
C LYS A 45 6.79 -0.83 3.50
N PRO A 46 7.93 -1.16 2.85
CA PRO A 46 8.46 -2.50 2.86
C PRO A 46 9.06 -2.83 4.24
N LEU A 47 8.64 -3.96 4.79
CA LEU A 47 9.23 -4.60 5.95
C LEU A 47 10.23 -5.66 5.50
N TYR A 48 11.45 -5.57 6.02
CA TYR A 48 12.52 -6.51 5.71
C TYR A 48 12.59 -7.59 6.79
N LEU A 49 12.34 -8.84 6.41
CA LEU A 49 12.51 -10.01 7.27
C LEU A 49 13.60 -10.89 6.67
N GLY A 50 14.85 -10.59 7.01
CA GLY A 50 16.02 -11.22 6.37
C GLY A 50 16.10 -10.86 4.89
N SER A 51 16.07 -11.87 4.01
CA SER A 51 16.07 -11.68 2.54
C SER A 51 14.69 -11.37 1.96
N SER A 52 13.65 -11.41 2.80
CA SER A 52 12.27 -11.27 2.38
C SER A 52 11.76 -9.84 2.55
N VAL A 53 11.10 -9.33 1.50
CA VAL A 53 10.36 -8.07 1.56
C VAL A 53 8.87 -8.38 1.73
N LEU A 54 8.31 -7.90 2.84
CA LEU A 54 6.91 -8.00 3.19
C LEU A 54 6.29 -6.60 3.27
N PHE A 55 4.97 -6.54 3.24
CA PHE A 55 4.17 -5.33 3.39
C PHE A 55 3.02 -5.63 4.33
N LEU A 56 2.52 -4.64 5.05
CA LEU A 56 1.34 -4.82 5.89
C LEU A 56 0.08 -4.70 5.03
N GLU A 57 -0.84 -5.64 5.17
CA GLU A 57 -2.09 -5.61 4.41
C GLU A 57 -2.90 -4.34 4.70
N HIS A 58 -2.96 -3.91 5.96
CA HIS A 58 -3.69 -2.68 6.32
C HIS A 58 -3.11 -1.43 5.66
N GLU A 59 -1.78 -1.29 5.57
CA GLU A 59 -1.18 -0.14 4.89
C GLU A 59 -1.52 -0.14 3.38
N VAL A 60 -1.64 -1.33 2.77
CA VAL A 60 -2.06 -1.46 1.36
C VAL A 60 -3.53 -1.06 1.21
N ASP A 61 -4.39 -1.47 2.14
CA ASP A 61 -5.82 -1.14 2.16
C ASP A 61 -6.01 0.37 2.34
N GLU A 62 -5.34 0.97 3.34
CA GLU A 62 -5.34 2.42 3.59
C GLU A 62 -4.87 3.22 2.37
N PHE A 63 -3.88 2.71 1.62
CA PHE A 63 -3.45 3.34 0.39
C PHE A 63 -4.54 3.34 -0.68
N VAL A 64 -5.26 2.24 -0.84
CA VAL A 64 -6.40 2.14 -1.79
C VAL A 64 -7.54 3.05 -1.34
N GLU A 65 -7.85 3.10 -0.05
CA GLU A 65 -8.83 4.05 0.51
C GLU A 65 -8.45 5.50 0.22
N GLY A 66 -7.17 5.85 0.39
CA GLY A 66 -6.63 7.17 0.04
C GLY A 66 -6.78 7.51 -1.45
N LEU A 67 -6.59 6.53 -2.35
CA LEU A 67 -6.84 6.71 -3.78
C LEU A 67 -8.32 6.97 -4.09
N ILE A 68 -9.22 6.24 -3.42
CA ILE A 68 -10.66 6.45 -3.54
C ILE A 68 -11.01 7.86 -3.05
N GLN A 69 -10.53 8.26 -1.88
CA GLN A 69 -10.81 9.58 -1.33
C GLN A 69 -10.28 10.70 -2.22
N ALA A 70 -9.06 10.57 -2.76
CA ALA A 70 -8.49 11.53 -3.71
C ALA A 70 -9.35 11.64 -4.99
N ARG A 71 -9.88 10.51 -5.48
CA ARG A 71 -10.82 10.48 -6.62
C ARG A 71 -12.14 11.17 -6.30
N GLU A 72 -12.74 10.91 -5.14
CA GLU A 72 -14.00 11.51 -4.73
C GLU A 72 -13.88 13.04 -4.57
N VAL A 73 -12.78 13.52 -3.98
CA VAL A 73 -12.48 14.95 -3.86
C VAL A 73 -12.34 15.63 -5.23
N ALA A 74 -11.70 14.97 -6.20
CA ALA A 74 -11.58 15.48 -7.57
C ALA A 74 -12.93 15.49 -8.31
N SER A 75 -13.86 14.62 -7.92
CA SER A 75 -15.19 14.47 -8.54
C SER A 75 -16.22 15.45 -7.95
N GLY A 76 -16.05 15.87 -6.69
CA GLY A 76 -16.93 16.83 -5.99
C GLY A 76 -16.63 18.31 -6.25
N GLN A 77 -15.68 18.62 -7.13
CA GLN A 77 -15.30 19.99 -7.53
C GLN A 77 -15.93 20.40 -8.88
N ARG A 78 -16.99 19.73 -9.32
CA ARG A 78 -17.62 19.97 -10.63
C ARG A 78 -19.06 20.41 -10.54
#